data_AF-A0A4P6FTP9-F1
#
_entry.id   AF-A0A4P6FTP9-F1
#
_cell.length_a   1.000
_cell.length_b   1.000
_cell.length_c   1.000
_cell.angle_alpha   90.00
_cell.angle_beta   90.00
_cell.angle_gamma   90.00
#
_symmetry.space_group_name_H-M   'P 1'
#
loop_
_entity.id
_entity.type
_entity.pdbx_description
1 polymer ?
#
loop_
_entity_poly.entity_id
_entity_poly.type
_entity_poly.pdbx_seq_one_letter_code
_entity_poly.pdbx_strand_id
1 'polypeptide(L)'
;MVDGPIRLASNPGTSPLWTALLSAVAALAGALVGFWSTRASSRAAIIQKTNELEIESLDRRLSEFVGPFMQLSEENRILAGELKRGQASPAEFRTLTGLLTTGWRDGLSKGEANLLEAVVRKGVELRRLLMERGSAMVSPQLIPYFSRASTHFRFFELAYFGSLDADPARYSAYVYPSELDEIMEAERLRLETRRELLRSQPYRSHPIIPDLTIIDSSA
;
A
#
# COMPACT_ATOMS: atom_id res chain seq x y z
N MET A 1 58.94 32.27 -69.08
CA MET A 1 58.97 31.84 -67.67
C MET A 1 57.52 31.87 -67.19
N VAL A 2 56.92 30.67 -67.19
CA VAL A 2 55.60 30.24 -66.68
C VAL A 2 54.38 31.14 -66.91
N ASP A 3 53.72 30.91 -68.04
CA ASP A 3 52.28 31.11 -68.23
C ASP A 3 51.50 29.98 -67.55
N GLY A 4 50.40 30.32 -66.87
CA GLY A 4 49.37 29.34 -66.51
C GLY A 4 48.35 29.82 -65.48
N PRO A 5 47.18 30.32 -65.89
CA PRO A 5 46.00 30.32 -65.02
C PRO A 5 45.28 28.98 -65.13
N ILE A 6 45.19 28.27 -64.00
CA ILE A 6 44.37 27.07 -63.81
C ILE A 6 42.89 27.49 -64.00
N ARG A 7 42.27 27.04 -65.10
CA ARG A 7 40.82 27.11 -65.27
C ARG A 7 40.17 26.04 -64.39
N LEU A 8 39.56 26.47 -63.29
CA LEU A 8 38.63 25.65 -62.53
C LEU A 8 37.38 25.41 -63.40
N ALA A 9 37.12 24.15 -63.72
CA ALA A 9 35.91 23.75 -64.42
C ALA A 9 34.68 24.12 -63.57
N SER A 10 33.79 24.93 -64.13
CA SER A 10 32.49 25.23 -63.53
C SER A 10 31.66 23.94 -63.48
N ASN A 11 31.38 23.47 -62.27
CA ASN A 11 30.49 22.34 -62.02
C ASN A 11 29.12 22.58 -62.70
N PRO A 12 28.53 21.57 -63.37
CA PRO A 12 27.27 21.75 -64.08
C PRO A 12 26.17 22.20 -63.11
N GLY A 13 25.53 23.31 -63.47
CA GLY A 13 24.52 23.99 -62.67
C GLY A 13 23.37 23.08 -62.32
N THR A 14 23.24 22.78 -61.03
CA THR A 14 21.97 22.35 -60.46
C THR A 14 20.99 23.52 -60.60
N SER A 15 19.93 23.34 -61.39
CA SER A 15 18.98 24.44 -61.62
C SER A 15 18.34 24.86 -60.29
N PRO A 16 18.14 26.17 -60.03
CA PRO A 16 17.64 26.69 -58.76
C PRO A 16 16.25 26.17 -58.36
N LEU A 17 15.47 25.65 -59.32
CA LEU A 17 14.18 25.02 -59.05
C LEU A 17 14.32 23.64 -58.37
N TRP A 18 15.36 22.87 -58.70
CA TRP A 18 15.61 21.56 -58.07
C TRP A 18 16.08 21.70 -56.62
N THR A 19 16.90 22.70 -56.33
CA THR A 19 17.36 22.97 -54.96
C THR A 19 16.21 23.49 -54.08
N ALA A 20 15.33 24.33 -54.62
CA ALA A 20 14.14 24.81 -53.91
C ALA A 20 13.10 23.71 -53.65
N LEU A 21 12.92 22.78 -54.59
CA LEU A 21 12.01 21.65 -54.41
C LEU A 21 12.54 20.67 -53.35
N LEU A 22 13.83 20.37 -53.37
CA LEU A 22 14.47 19.47 -52.39
C LEU A 22 14.45 20.06 -50.97
N SER A 23 14.68 21.37 -50.81
CA SER A 23 14.62 22.02 -49.50
C SER A 23 13.20 22.08 -48.93
N ALA A 24 12.19 22.31 -49.77
CA ALA A 24 10.78 22.28 -49.35
C ALA A 24 10.34 20.87 -48.90
N VAL A 25 10.75 19.81 -49.62
CA VAL A 25 10.50 18.41 -49.23
C VAL A 25 11.23 18.06 -47.93
N ALA A 26 12.49 18.47 -47.79
CA ALA A 26 13.25 18.26 -46.55
C ALA A 26 12.63 18.98 -45.34
N ALA A 27 12.13 20.20 -45.52
CA ALA A 27 11.45 20.95 -44.47
C ALA A 27 10.13 20.29 -44.04
N LEU A 28 9.33 19.80 -44.99
CA LEU A 28 8.10 19.05 -44.69
C LEU A 28 8.38 17.71 -44.00
N ALA A 29 9.41 16.98 -44.45
CA ALA A 29 9.85 15.76 -43.79
C ALA A 29 10.34 16.03 -42.36
N GLY A 30 11.15 17.08 -42.17
CA GLY A 30 11.61 17.52 -40.84
C GLY A 30 10.46 17.93 -39.92
N ALA A 31 9.47 18.67 -40.42
CA ALA A 31 8.29 19.07 -39.67
C ALA A 31 7.42 17.86 -39.27
N LEU A 32 7.24 16.88 -40.16
CA LEU A 32 6.53 15.63 -39.86
C LEU A 32 7.26 14.82 -38.79
N VAL A 33 8.58 14.58 -38.96
CA VAL A 33 9.39 13.86 -37.96
C VAL A 33 9.36 14.59 -36.61
N GLY A 34 9.46 15.93 -36.61
CA GLY A 34 9.34 16.76 -35.41
C GLY A 34 7.98 16.59 -34.73
N PHE A 35 6.88 16.69 -35.47
CA PHE A 35 5.53 16.51 -34.93
C PHE A 35 5.31 15.12 -34.32
N TRP A 36 5.73 14.06 -35.01
CA TRP A 36 5.64 12.69 -34.49
C TRP A 36 6.52 12.49 -33.25
N SER A 37 7.74 13.04 -33.26
CA SER A 37 8.67 13.01 -32.13
C SER A 37 8.12 13.74 -30.90
N THR A 38 7.58 14.95 -31.08
CA THR A 38 6.93 15.70 -29.99
C THR A 38 5.74 14.93 -29.43
N ARG A 39 4.88 14.36 -30.29
CA ARG A 39 3.70 13.59 -29.84
C ARG A 39 4.10 12.32 -29.08
N ALA A 40 5.13 11.60 -29.54
CA ALA A 40 5.66 10.42 -28.86
C ALA A 40 6.29 10.79 -27.51
N SER A 41 7.08 11.87 -27.46
CA SER A 41 7.74 12.36 -26.25
C SER A 41 6.72 12.83 -25.21
N SER A 42 5.69 13.58 -25.62
CA SER A 42 4.61 14.00 -24.72
C SER A 42 3.84 12.81 -24.15
N ARG A 43 3.58 11.77 -24.95
CA ARG A 43 2.93 10.55 -24.46
C ARG A 43 3.79 9.80 -23.44
N ALA A 44 5.07 9.63 -23.73
CA ALA A 44 6.01 8.99 -22.80
C ALA A 44 6.10 9.76 -21.47
N ALA A 45 6.16 11.10 -21.53
CA ALA A 45 6.19 11.94 -20.33
C ALA A 45 4.89 11.83 -19.49
N ILE A 46 3.72 11.78 -20.15
CA ILE A 46 2.44 11.59 -19.45
C ILE A 46 2.38 10.22 -18.76
N ILE A 47 2.80 9.17 -19.46
CA ILE A 47 2.83 7.79 -18.91
C ILE A 47 3.77 7.74 -17.71
N GLN A 48 5.00 8.26 -17.87
CA GLN A 48 5.96 8.32 -16.78
C GLN A 48 5.39 9.06 -15.57
N LYS A 49 4.79 10.24 -15.78
CA LYS A 49 4.23 11.02 -14.68
C LYS A 49 3.07 10.29 -13.99
N THR A 50 2.25 9.59 -14.74
CA THR A 50 1.15 8.77 -14.20
C THR A 50 1.70 7.63 -13.33
N ASN A 51 2.73 6.92 -13.82
CA ASN A 51 3.38 5.85 -13.08
C ASN A 51 4.07 6.37 -11.81
N GLU A 52 4.72 7.54 -11.86
CA GLU A 52 5.32 8.20 -10.68
C GLU A 52 4.27 8.53 -9.61
N LEU A 53 3.12 9.09 -10.00
CA LEU A 53 2.03 9.40 -9.07
C LEU A 53 1.44 8.13 -8.44
N GLU A 54 1.32 7.05 -9.22
CA GLU A 54 0.87 5.76 -8.69
C GLU A 54 1.90 5.19 -7.69
N ILE A 55 3.20 5.22 -8.01
CA ILE A 55 4.26 4.81 -7.08
C ILE A 55 4.19 5.61 -5.78
N GLU A 56 4.02 6.93 -5.85
CA GLU A 56 3.88 7.78 -4.66
C GLU A 56 2.66 7.38 -3.81
N SER A 57 1.53 7.09 -4.46
CA SER A 57 0.34 6.60 -3.76
C SER A 57 0.59 5.23 -3.10
N LEU A 58 1.26 4.31 -3.78
CA LEU A 58 1.58 2.99 -3.23
C LEU A 58 2.54 3.08 -2.04
N ASP A 59 3.60 3.89 -2.17
CA ASP A 59 4.57 4.13 -1.09
C ASP A 59 3.88 4.78 0.13
N ARG A 60 2.91 5.67 -0.09
CA ARG A 60 2.09 6.23 0.99
C ARG A 60 1.25 5.18 1.70
N ARG A 61 0.56 4.31 0.97
CA ARG A 61 -0.26 3.23 1.56
C ARG A 61 0.60 2.26 2.37
N LEU A 62 1.77 1.89 1.84
CA LEU A 62 2.72 0.99 2.50
C LEU A 62 3.29 1.61 3.78
N SER A 63 3.71 2.88 3.72
CA SER A 63 4.37 3.55 4.85
C SER A 63 3.42 4.12 5.91
N GLU A 64 2.26 4.65 5.52
CA GLU A 64 1.32 5.29 6.45
C GLU A 64 0.31 4.31 7.05
N PHE A 65 0.12 3.13 6.45
CA PHE A 65 -0.91 2.19 6.91
C PHE A 65 -0.41 0.75 7.02
N VAL A 66 -0.03 0.11 5.93
CA VAL A 66 0.24 -1.34 5.93
C VAL A 66 1.40 -1.70 6.88
N GLY A 67 2.54 -1.00 6.77
CA GLY A 67 3.68 -1.20 7.66
C GLY A 67 3.34 -0.97 9.14
N PRO A 68 2.83 0.22 9.52
CA PRO A 68 2.41 0.50 10.89
C PRO A 68 1.38 -0.50 11.43
N PHE A 69 0.39 -0.90 10.62
CA PHE A 69 -0.61 -1.89 11.02
C PHE A 69 0.04 -3.22 11.36
N MET A 70 0.89 -3.75 10.46
CA MET A 70 1.54 -5.04 10.66
C MET A 70 2.45 -5.03 11.88
N GLN A 71 3.24 -3.96 12.07
CA GLN A 71 4.09 -3.82 13.25
C GLN A 71 3.27 -3.81 14.54
N LEU A 72 2.23 -2.95 14.60
CA LEU A 72 1.38 -2.85 15.79
C LEU A 72 0.62 -4.14 16.07
N SER A 73 0.11 -4.82 15.03
CA SER A 73 -0.62 -6.08 15.15
C SER A 73 0.29 -7.17 15.73
N GLU A 74 1.50 -7.31 15.17
CA GLU A 74 2.47 -8.30 15.60
C GLU A 74 2.95 -8.06 17.04
N GLU A 75 3.30 -6.82 17.38
CA GLU A 75 3.69 -6.47 18.75
C GLU A 75 2.55 -6.76 19.75
N ASN A 76 1.31 -6.41 19.38
CA ASN A 76 0.15 -6.68 20.22
C ASN A 76 -0.10 -8.18 20.38
N ARG A 77 0.06 -8.97 19.30
CA ARG A 77 -0.07 -10.43 19.30
C ARG A 77 0.96 -11.08 20.21
N ILE A 78 2.23 -10.65 20.15
CA ILE A 78 3.30 -11.16 21.02
C ILE A 78 2.97 -10.86 22.49
N LEU A 79 2.61 -9.63 22.81
CA LEU A 79 2.28 -9.23 24.20
C LEU A 79 1.06 -9.97 24.74
N ALA A 80 0.01 -10.10 23.93
CA ALA A 80 -1.18 -10.89 24.29
C ALA A 80 -0.82 -12.37 24.48
N GLY A 81 0.09 -12.90 23.67
CA GLY A 81 0.63 -14.26 23.79
C GLY A 81 1.39 -14.47 25.10
N GLU A 82 2.25 -13.53 25.51
CA GLU A 82 2.92 -13.58 26.82
C GLU A 82 1.92 -13.55 27.99
N LEU A 83 0.94 -12.64 27.95
CA LEU A 83 -0.10 -12.58 28.97
C LEU A 83 -0.88 -13.91 29.06
N LYS A 84 -1.22 -14.49 27.90
CA LYS A 84 -1.94 -15.76 27.77
C LYS A 84 -1.15 -16.95 28.31
N ARG A 85 0.17 -16.98 28.12
CA ARG A 85 1.05 -18.03 28.67
C ARG A 85 1.09 -18.06 30.20
N GLY A 86 0.91 -16.92 30.86
CA GLY A 86 0.87 -16.83 32.32
C GLY A 86 -0.41 -17.38 32.97
N GLN A 87 -1.43 -17.71 32.18
CA GLN A 87 -2.75 -18.12 32.70
C GLN A 87 -2.80 -19.62 33.01
N ALA A 88 -3.72 -20.02 33.90
CA ALA A 88 -3.87 -21.42 34.32
C ALA A 88 -4.19 -22.38 33.15
N SER A 89 -5.01 -21.94 32.19
CA SER A 89 -5.37 -22.69 30.99
C SER A 89 -5.03 -21.89 29.72
N PRO A 90 -3.74 -21.82 29.31
CA PRO A 90 -3.33 -20.96 28.21
C PRO A 90 -4.10 -21.25 26.92
N ALA A 91 -4.35 -22.52 26.55
CA ALA A 91 -5.01 -22.84 25.28
C ALA A 91 -6.41 -22.22 25.14
N GLU A 92 -7.19 -22.23 26.22
CA GLU A 92 -8.59 -21.79 26.25
C GLU A 92 -8.73 -20.32 26.64
N PHE A 93 -7.68 -19.73 27.21
CA PHE A 93 -7.74 -18.37 27.72
C PHE A 93 -7.94 -17.34 26.60
N ARG A 94 -8.93 -16.46 26.83
CA ARG A 94 -9.21 -15.27 26.03
C ARG A 94 -9.17 -14.05 26.94
N THR A 95 -8.36 -13.07 26.60
CA THR A 95 -8.13 -11.90 27.46
C THR A 95 -9.41 -11.10 27.73
N LEU A 96 -10.31 -10.98 26.74
CA LEU A 96 -11.61 -10.33 26.93
C LEU A 96 -12.47 -11.07 27.96
N THR A 97 -12.51 -12.41 27.91
CA THR A 97 -13.23 -13.24 28.88
C THR A 97 -12.62 -13.09 30.28
N GLY A 98 -11.29 -13.06 30.38
CA GLY A 98 -10.60 -12.79 31.64
C GLY A 98 -10.99 -11.44 32.25
N LEU A 99 -10.96 -10.36 31.44
CA LEU A 99 -11.36 -9.01 31.89
C LEU A 99 -12.80 -8.93 32.43
N LEU A 100 -13.70 -9.76 31.91
CA LEU A 100 -15.11 -9.81 32.33
C LEU A 100 -15.36 -10.79 33.49
N THR A 101 -14.35 -11.58 33.88
CA THR A 101 -14.43 -12.52 34.99
C THR A 101 -14.13 -11.81 36.30
N THR A 102 -15.05 -11.84 37.25
CA THR A 102 -14.91 -11.17 38.55
C THR A 102 -13.63 -11.64 39.27
N GLY A 103 -12.84 -10.68 39.76
CA GLY A 103 -11.61 -10.94 40.52
C GLY A 103 -10.40 -11.40 39.71
N TRP A 104 -10.53 -11.67 38.40
CA TRP A 104 -9.38 -12.10 37.58
C TRP A 104 -8.28 -11.04 37.55
N ARG A 105 -8.67 -9.77 37.34
CA ARG A 105 -7.71 -8.65 37.27
C ARG A 105 -6.95 -8.44 38.59
N ASP A 106 -7.61 -8.67 39.72
CA ASP A 106 -7.01 -8.53 41.05
C ASP A 106 -5.98 -9.64 41.34
N GLY A 107 -6.08 -10.77 40.63
CA GLY A 107 -5.13 -11.88 40.70
C GLY A 107 -3.86 -11.71 39.85
N LEU A 108 -3.77 -10.65 39.03
CA LEU A 108 -2.60 -10.42 38.19
C LEU A 108 -1.41 -9.92 38.99
N SER A 109 -0.23 -10.47 38.70
CA SER A 109 1.03 -9.87 39.16
C SER A 109 1.21 -8.47 38.56
N LYS A 110 2.08 -7.65 39.17
CA LYS A 110 2.42 -6.32 38.63
C LYS A 110 2.93 -6.39 37.19
N GLY A 111 3.68 -7.44 36.84
CA GLY A 111 4.17 -7.66 35.48
C GLY A 111 3.04 -7.93 34.49
N GLU A 112 2.11 -8.81 34.84
CA GLU A 112 0.95 -9.13 34.01
C GLU A 112 -0.02 -7.96 33.86
N ALA A 113 -0.23 -7.18 34.92
CA ALA A 113 -1.04 -5.97 34.87
C ALA A 113 -0.45 -4.94 33.88
N ASN A 114 0.87 -4.77 33.88
CA ASN A 114 1.57 -3.90 32.91
C ASN A 114 1.48 -4.46 31.48
N LEU A 115 1.59 -5.78 31.29
CA LEU A 115 1.40 -6.41 29.98
C LEU A 115 -0.02 -6.19 29.47
N LEU A 116 -1.03 -6.41 30.30
CA LEU A 116 -2.43 -6.16 29.97
C LEU A 116 -2.66 -4.71 29.54
N GLU A 117 -2.13 -3.73 30.29
CA GLU A 117 -2.20 -2.32 29.90
C GLU A 117 -1.54 -2.06 28.53
N ALA A 118 -0.37 -2.64 28.27
CA ALA A 118 0.31 -2.51 26.99
C ALA A 118 -0.51 -3.10 25.82
N VAL A 119 -1.14 -4.26 26.01
CA VAL A 119 -2.03 -4.88 25.01
C VAL A 119 -3.24 -3.99 24.73
N VAL A 120 -3.89 -3.45 25.78
CA VAL A 120 -5.05 -2.56 25.61
C VAL A 120 -4.65 -1.29 24.86
N ARG A 121 -3.54 -0.65 25.26
CA ARG A 121 -3.04 0.57 24.62
C ARG A 121 -2.76 0.35 23.13
N LYS A 122 -2.09 -0.74 22.77
CA LYS A 122 -1.84 -1.09 21.36
C LYS A 122 -3.11 -1.42 20.60
N GLY A 123 -4.07 -2.09 21.23
CA GLY A 123 -5.40 -2.31 20.63
C GLY A 123 -6.12 -1.00 20.30
N VAL A 124 -6.01 0.01 21.16
CA VAL A 124 -6.55 1.35 20.91
C VAL A 124 -5.82 2.04 19.73
N GLU A 125 -4.49 1.95 19.68
CA GLU A 125 -3.68 2.46 18.56
C GLU A 125 -4.06 1.80 17.23
N LEU A 126 -4.20 0.47 17.21
CA LEU A 126 -4.66 -0.30 16.05
C LEU A 126 -6.05 0.13 15.61
N ARG A 127 -7.01 0.21 16.54
CA ARG A 127 -8.37 0.68 16.23
C ARG A 127 -8.36 2.07 15.62
N ARG A 128 -7.55 2.99 16.17
CA ARG A 128 -7.39 4.34 15.64
C ARG A 128 -6.85 4.31 14.21
N LEU A 129 -5.78 3.55 13.96
CA LEU A 129 -5.19 3.40 12.63
C LEU A 129 -6.23 2.87 11.61
N LEU A 130 -6.99 1.85 11.99
CA LEU A 130 -8.06 1.28 11.15
C LEU A 130 -9.14 2.32 10.81
N MET A 131 -9.59 3.09 11.80
CA MET A 131 -10.66 4.09 11.60
C MET A 131 -10.20 5.32 10.83
N GLU A 132 -8.97 5.79 11.07
CA GLU A 132 -8.46 7.03 10.46
C GLU A 132 -7.92 6.81 9.05
N ARG A 133 -7.36 5.62 8.77
CA ARG A 133 -6.60 5.37 7.52
C ARG A 133 -7.12 4.20 6.71
N GLY A 134 -7.79 3.22 7.33
CA GLY A 134 -8.16 1.97 6.69
C GLY A 134 -8.99 2.14 5.41
N SER A 135 -10.07 2.94 5.45
CA SER A 135 -10.94 3.11 4.27
C SER A 135 -10.30 3.86 3.10
N ALA A 136 -9.31 4.72 3.37
CA ALA A 136 -8.66 5.53 2.34
C ALA A 136 -7.42 4.87 1.73
N MET A 137 -6.77 3.96 2.46
CA MET A 137 -5.44 3.45 2.11
C MET A 137 -5.45 2.03 1.52
N VAL A 138 -6.55 1.29 1.62
CA VAL A 138 -6.60 -0.11 1.12
C VAL A 138 -7.85 -0.42 0.33
N SER A 139 -7.88 -1.64 -0.22
CA SER A 139 -9.04 -2.20 -0.93
C SER A 139 -10.34 -2.10 -0.10
N PRO A 140 -11.47 -1.69 -0.70
CA PRO A 140 -12.78 -1.71 -0.04
C PRO A 140 -13.19 -3.07 0.52
N GLN A 141 -12.64 -4.16 -0.02
CA GLN A 141 -12.92 -5.52 0.44
C GLN A 141 -12.42 -5.80 1.86
N LEU A 142 -11.48 -5.00 2.38
CA LEU A 142 -10.96 -5.11 3.75
C LEU A 142 -11.88 -4.47 4.80
N ILE A 143 -12.82 -3.63 4.39
CA ILE A 143 -13.70 -2.86 5.30
C ILE A 143 -14.46 -3.76 6.29
N PRO A 144 -15.05 -4.92 5.89
CA PRO A 144 -15.73 -5.81 6.83
C PRO A 144 -14.79 -6.37 7.91
N TYR A 145 -13.55 -6.73 7.55
CA TYR A 145 -12.55 -7.24 8.48
C TYR A 145 -12.09 -6.15 9.45
N PHE A 146 -11.86 -4.93 8.95
CA PHE A 146 -11.52 -3.78 9.80
C PHE A 146 -12.65 -3.42 10.77
N SER A 147 -13.91 -3.54 10.36
CA SER A 147 -15.05 -3.31 11.23
C SER A 147 -15.07 -4.31 12.39
N ARG A 148 -14.85 -5.61 12.10
CA ARG A 148 -14.77 -6.66 13.13
C ARG A 148 -13.58 -6.44 14.07
N ALA A 149 -12.39 -6.17 13.54
CA ALA A 149 -11.20 -5.88 14.34
C ALA A 149 -11.36 -4.63 15.21
N SER A 150 -11.91 -3.54 14.65
CA SER A 150 -12.20 -2.31 15.40
C SER A 150 -13.20 -2.55 16.53
N THR A 151 -14.22 -3.37 16.28
CA THR A 151 -15.22 -3.77 17.28
C THR A 151 -14.58 -4.59 18.39
N HIS A 152 -13.73 -5.56 18.05
CA HIS A 152 -12.96 -6.34 19.03
C HIS A 152 -12.14 -5.43 19.95
N PHE A 153 -11.32 -4.53 19.39
CA PHE A 153 -10.51 -3.61 20.19
C PHE A 153 -11.35 -2.65 21.03
N ARG A 154 -12.53 -2.24 20.54
CA ARG A 154 -13.45 -1.40 21.31
C ARG A 154 -14.03 -2.13 22.52
N PHE A 155 -14.50 -3.36 22.36
CA PHE A 155 -14.99 -4.14 23.51
C PHE A 155 -13.87 -4.46 24.50
N PHE A 156 -12.67 -4.73 24.00
CA PHE A 156 -11.50 -4.94 24.83
C PHE A 156 -11.14 -3.72 25.68
N GLU A 157 -11.13 -2.53 25.08
CA GLU A 157 -10.96 -1.24 25.76
C GLU A 157 -12.05 -1.01 26.82
N LEU A 158 -13.33 -1.21 26.48
CA LEU A 158 -14.45 -1.02 27.40
C LEU A 158 -14.41 -1.99 28.59
N ALA A 159 -14.06 -3.25 28.34
CA ALA A 159 -13.87 -4.25 29.39
C ALA A 159 -12.74 -3.85 30.34
N TYR A 160 -11.61 -3.36 29.80
CA TYR A 160 -10.49 -2.89 30.60
C TYR A 160 -10.85 -1.70 31.49
N PHE A 161 -11.69 -0.78 31.03
CA PHE A 161 -12.16 0.35 31.83
C PHE A 161 -13.36 0.02 32.72
N GLY A 162 -13.82 -1.24 32.78
CA GLY A 162 -14.97 -1.63 33.61
C GLY A 162 -16.29 -1.02 33.14
N SER A 163 -16.40 -0.67 31.85
CA SER A 163 -17.60 -0.06 31.25
C SER A 163 -18.59 -1.11 30.71
N LEU A 164 -18.26 -2.40 30.81
CA LEU A 164 -19.13 -3.52 30.43
C LEU A 164 -19.63 -4.25 31.69
N ASP A 165 -20.77 -4.90 31.57
CA ASP A 165 -21.28 -5.87 32.54
C ASP A 165 -20.37 -7.11 32.62
N ALA A 166 -20.29 -7.71 33.81
CA ALA A 166 -19.48 -8.91 34.07
C ALA A 166 -20.17 -10.20 33.56
N ASP A 167 -20.51 -10.22 32.27
CA ASP A 167 -21.09 -11.38 31.58
C ASP A 167 -20.20 -11.79 30.38
N PRO A 168 -19.21 -12.68 30.59
CA PRO A 168 -18.32 -13.11 29.52
C PRO A 168 -19.03 -13.83 28.36
N ALA A 169 -20.17 -14.48 28.61
CA ALA A 169 -20.88 -15.25 27.59
C ALA A 169 -21.44 -14.32 26.49
N ARG A 170 -22.00 -13.18 26.91
CA ARG A 170 -22.53 -12.13 26.02
C ARG A 170 -21.51 -11.58 25.02
N TYR A 171 -20.25 -11.48 25.43
CA TYR A 171 -19.19 -10.87 24.60
C TYR A 171 -18.26 -11.89 23.92
N SER A 172 -18.52 -13.19 24.08
CA SER A 172 -17.67 -14.27 23.59
C SER A 172 -17.49 -14.31 22.06
N ALA A 173 -18.43 -13.73 21.32
CA ALA A 173 -18.41 -13.63 19.85
C ALA A 173 -17.49 -12.52 19.32
N TYR A 174 -17.08 -11.54 20.15
CA TYR A 174 -16.25 -10.41 19.72
C TYR A 174 -14.76 -10.76 19.71
N VAL A 175 -14.38 -11.61 18.77
CA VAL A 175 -13.01 -12.09 18.57
C VAL A 175 -12.33 -11.32 17.44
N TYR A 176 -11.02 -11.11 17.56
CA TYR A 176 -10.21 -10.56 16.47
C TYR A 176 -10.28 -11.49 15.25
N PRO A 177 -10.51 -10.98 14.03
CA PRO A 177 -10.54 -11.80 12.82
C PRO A 177 -9.13 -12.27 12.47
N SER A 178 -8.80 -13.55 12.73
CA SER A 178 -7.47 -14.11 12.48
C SER A 178 -7.03 -14.02 11.01
N GLU A 179 -7.99 -14.04 10.09
CA GLU A 179 -7.73 -13.95 8.65
C GLU A 179 -7.18 -12.58 8.27
N LEU A 180 -7.42 -11.54 9.09
CA LEU A 180 -7.01 -10.18 8.77
C LEU A 180 -5.49 -10.06 8.61
N ASP A 181 -4.71 -10.77 9.42
CA ASP A 181 -3.25 -10.71 9.33
C ASP A 181 -2.75 -11.28 7.99
N GLU A 182 -3.32 -12.40 7.54
CA GLU A 182 -3.01 -13.03 6.24
C GLU A 182 -3.45 -12.14 5.06
N ILE A 183 -4.65 -11.55 5.15
CA ILE A 183 -5.17 -10.66 4.10
C ILE A 183 -4.31 -9.39 4.00
N MET A 184 -3.86 -8.85 5.13
CA MET A 184 -2.99 -7.67 5.16
C MET A 184 -1.60 -7.97 4.58
N GLU A 185 -1.07 -9.17 4.79
CA GLU A 185 0.15 -9.63 4.14
C GLU A 185 -0.03 -9.79 2.62
N ALA A 186 -1.16 -10.35 2.18
CA ALA A 186 -1.50 -10.42 0.76
C ALA A 186 -1.62 -9.02 0.13
N GLU A 187 -2.22 -8.06 0.84
CA GLU A 187 -2.30 -6.66 0.41
C GLU A 187 -0.91 -6.02 0.31
N ARG A 188 -0.03 -6.24 1.30
CA ARG A 188 1.36 -5.77 1.26
C ARG A 188 2.07 -6.26 -0.01
N LEU A 189 2.03 -7.58 -0.26
CA LEU A 189 2.65 -8.20 -1.42
C LEU A 189 2.07 -7.67 -2.74
N ARG A 190 0.75 -7.46 -2.81
CA ARG A 190 0.08 -6.89 -3.99
C ARG A 190 0.58 -5.49 -4.30
N LEU A 191 0.66 -4.61 -3.29
CA LEU A 191 1.13 -3.23 -3.44
C LEU A 191 2.62 -3.16 -3.81
N GLU A 192 3.46 -3.98 -3.18
CA GLU A 192 4.90 -4.05 -3.49
C GLU A 192 5.17 -4.56 -4.90
N THR A 193 4.47 -5.62 -5.31
CA THR A 193 4.58 -6.18 -6.67
C THR A 193 4.19 -5.14 -7.71
N ARG A 194 3.11 -4.40 -7.47
CA ARG A 194 2.69 -3.32 -8.37
C ARG A 194 3.75 -2.22 -8.42
N ARG A 195 4.26 -1.78 -7.27
CA ARG A 195 5.29 -0.74 -7.20
C ARG A 195 6.53 -1.14 -8.02
N GLU A 196 6.98 -2.38 -7.88
CA GLU A 196 8.16 -2.87 -8.61
C GLU A 196 7.92 -2.97 -10.12
N LEU A 197 6.73 -3.40 -10.54
CA LEU A 197 6.33 -3.38 -11.94
C LEU A 197 6.43 -1.97 -12.56
N LEU A 198 5.92 -0.96 -11.85
CA LEU A 198 5.95 0.43 -12.33
C LEU A 198 7.38 0.98 -12.41
N ARG A 199 8.23 0.63 -11.43
CA ARG A 199 9.65 1.03 -11.40
C ARG A 199 10.47 0.39 -12.51
N SER A 200 10.24 -0.90 -12.79
CA SER A 200 10.95 -1.61 -13.85
C SER A 200 10.53 -1.18 -15.27
N GLN A 201 9.34 -0.58 -15.42
CA GLN A 201 8.79 -0.19 -16.73
C GLN A 201 8.14 1.21 -16.70
N PRO A 202 8.92 2.28 -16.45
CA PRO A 202 8.39 3.62 -16.17
C PRO A 202 7.73 4.28 -17.40
N TYR A 203 8.14 3.91 -18.62
CA TYR A 203 7.62 4.49 -19.87
C TYR A 203 6.50 3.67 -20.53
N ARG A 204 6.04 2.59 -19.87
CA ARG A 204 4.95 1.74 -20.39
C ARG A 204 3.66 2.06 -19.66
N SER A 205 2.56 2.01 -20.41
CA SER A 205 1.22 2.04 -19.84
C SER A 205 0.91 0.67 -19.25
N HIS A 206 0.41 0.65 -18.02
CA HIS A 206 0.04 -0.56 -17.29
C HIS A 206 -1.47 -0.60 -17.08
N PRO A 207 -2.09 -1.80 -17.03
CA PRO A 207 -3.49 -1.92 -16.63
C PRO A 207 -3.66 -1.45 -15.17
N ILE A 208 -4.91 -1.17 -14.79
CA ILE A 208 -5.27 -0.85 -13.41
C ILE A 208 -4.83 -2.00 -12.49
N ILE A 209 -4.35 -1.69 -11.29
CA ILE A 209 -4.01 -2.69 -10.29
C ILE A 209 -5.22 -3.61 -10.04
N PRO A 210 -5.09 -4.93 -10.16
CA PRO A 210 -6.19 -5.85 -9.84
C PRO A 210 -6.62 -5.66 -8.39
N ASP A 211 -7.92 -5.79 -8.14
CA ASP A 211 -8.43 -5.81 -6.78
C ASP A 211 -7.85 -6.97 -5.98
N LEU A 212 -7.75 -6.78 -4.67
CA LEU A 212 -7.37 -7.85 -3.75
C LEU A 212 -8.35 -9.02 -3.95
N THR A 213 -7.84 -10.25 -3.96
CA THR A 213 -8.69 -11.45 -4.00
C THR A 213 -8.63 -12.09 -2.63
N ILE A 214 -9.74 -12.03 -1.89
CA ILE A 214 -9.85 -12.66 -0.57
C ILE A 214 -10.48 -14.03 -0.78
N ILE A 215 -9.72 -15.09 -0.52
CA ILE A 215 -10.26 -16.45 -0.47
C ILE A 215 -10.83 -16.63 0.92
N ASP A 216 -12.15 -16.55 1.06
CA ASP A 216 -12.80 -16.75 2.35
C ASP A 216 -12.73 -18.25 2.70
N SER A 217 -11.81 -18.61 3.60
CA SER A 217 -11.64 -19.98 4.09
C SER A 217 -12.75 -20.42 5.05
N SER A 218 -13.81 -19.62 5.21
CA SER A 218 -14.82 -19.74 6.27
C SER A 218 -16.24 -20.07 5.77
N ALA A 219 -16.37 -20.62 4.56
CA ALA A 219 -17.62 -21.17 4.04
C ALA A 219 -17.86 -22.63 4.49
#